data_AF-A0A7J5EG79-F1
#
_entry.id   AF-A0A7J5EG79-F1
#
_cell.length_a   1.000
_cell.length_b   1.000
_cell.length_c   1.000
_cell.angle_alpha   90.00
_cell.angle_beta   90.00
_cell.angle_gamma   90.00
#
_symmetry.space_group_name_H-M   'P 1'
#
loop_
_entity.id
_entity.type
_entity.pdbx_description
1 polymer ?
#
loop_
_entity_poly.entity_id
_entity_poly.type
_entity_poly.pdbx_seq_one_letter_code
_entity_poly.pdbx_strand_id
1 'polypeptide(L)'
;MREAEEFDFAGDDRGVLCIHGFTGTPYEMRFLGESLAARGMSVRGIALPGHATRVEDLEPLGMTEWTDAVAAAFDAMAARCRSVAVVGQSMG
;
A
#
# COMPACT_ATOMS: atom_id res chain seq x y z
N MET A 1 16.01 2.25 -9.95
CA MET A 1 15.21 2.26 -8.71
C MET A 1 13.73 2.02 -9.03
N ARG A 2 13.39 0.93 -9.72
CA ARG A 2 11.99 0.53 -10.01
C ARG A 2 11.32 -0.25 -8.86
N GLU A 3 12.06 -0.45 -7.78
CA GLU A 3 11.70 -1.37 -6.71
C GLU A 3 10.75 -0.70 -5.70
N ALA A 4 10.90 0.60 -5.43
CA ALA A 4 10.14 1.31 -4.41
C ALA A 4 8.84 1.99 -4.91
N GLU A 5 8.45 1.78 -6.16
CA GLU A 5 7.26 2.41 -6.76
C GLU A 5 5.96 1.84 -6.16
N GLU A 6 5.00 2.72 -5.91
CA GLU A 6 3.62 2.31 -5.64
C GLU A 6 3.07 1.45 -6.79
N PHE A 7 2.07 0.64 -6.49
CA PHE A 7 1.37 -0.15 -7.51
C PHE A 7 -0.15 -0.07 -7.33
N ASP A 8 -0.87 0.00 -8.44
CA ASP A 8 -2.33 -0.16 -8.50
C ASP A 8 -2.67 -1.09 -9.66
N PHE A 9 -3.14 -2.28 -9.31
CA PHE A 9 -3.58 -3.30 -10.24
C PHE A 9 -5.11 -3.29 -10.29
N ALA A 10 -5.67 -2.97 -11.45
CA ALA A 10 -7.11 -3.03 -11.66
C ALA A 10 -7.58 -4.49 -11.75
N GLY A 11 -8.69 -4.80 -11.10
CA GLY A 11 -9.36 -6.10 -11.13
C GLY A 11 -10.86 -5.96 -10.92
N ASP A 12 -11.46 -6.95 -10.27
CA ASP A 12 -12.87 -6.95 -9.89
C ASP A 12 -13.15 -6.11 -8.63
N ASP A 13 -14.37 -6.25 -8.10
CA ASP A 13 -14.87 -5.48 -6.96
C ASP A 13 -14.35 -5.96 -5.59
N ARG A 14 -13.40 -6.91 -5.56
CA ARG A 14 -12.69 -7.33 -4.34
C ARG A 14 -11.35 -6.58 -4.29
N GLY A 15 -11.25 -5.66 -3.34
CA GLY A 15 -10.08 -4.84 -3.10
C GLY A 15 -9.10 -5.44 -2.08
N VAL A 16 -7.80 -5.29 -2.32
CA VAL A 16 -6.76 -5.51 -1.31
C VAL A 16 -5.81 -4.30 -1.24
N LEU A 17 -5.69 -3.71 -0.06
CA LEU A 17 -4.70 -2.68 0.24
C LEU A 17 -3.49 -3.33 0.93
N CYS A 18 -2.30 -3.14 0.37
CA CYS A 18 -1.04 -3.67 0.87
C CYS A 18 -0.20 -2.57 1.53
N ILE A 19 0.25 -2.81 2.77
CA ILE A 19 1.02 -1.86 3.57
C ILE A 19 2.36 -2.49 3.95
N HIS A 20 3.47 -1.82 3.64
CA HIS A 20 4.82 -2.29 3.91
C HIS A 20 5.27 -1.99 5.35
N GLY A 21 6.40 -2.55 5.78
CA GLY A 21 6.94 -2.34 7.12
C GLY A 21 7.66 -1.00 7.32
N PHE A 22 8.03 -0.72 8.58
CA PHE A 22 8.83 0.45 8.92
C PHE A 22 10.18 0.39 8.20
N THR A 23 10.63 1.52 7.64
CA THR A 23 11.83 1.64 6.76
C THR A 23 11.75 0.86 5.44
N GLY A 24 10.64 0.13 5.22
CA GLY A 24 10.38 -0.63 4.01
C GLY A 24 9.89 0.24 2.85
N THR A 25 9.47 -0.43 1.78
CA THR A 25 8.91 0.19 0.57
C THR A 25 7.80 -0.71 0.01
N PRO A 26 6.95 -0.22 -0.93
CA PRO A 26 5.95 -1.05 -1.59
C PRO A 26 6.51 -2.35 -2.21
N TYR A 27 7.80 -2.39 -2.53
CA TYR A 27 8.49 -3.56 -3.06
C TYR A 27 8.20 -4.85 -2.28
N GLU A 28 8.23 -4.78 -0.95
CA GLU A 28 8.10 -5.94 -0.05
C GLU A 28 6.75 -6.64 -0.22
N MET A 29 5.75 -5.87 -0.64
CA MET A 29 4.38 -6.35 -0.86
C MET A 29 4.09 -6.70 -2.32
N ARG A 30 4.99 -6.36 -3.25
CA ARG A 30 4.72 -6.44 -4.68
C ARG A 30 4.43 -7.87 -5.16
N PHE A 31 5.22 -8.84 -4.70
CA PHE A 31 4.99 -10.25 -5.07
C PHE A 31 3.61 -10.75 -4.63
N LEU A 32 3.20 -10.39 -3.40
CA LEU A 32 1.86 -10.71 -2.91
C LEU A 32 0.80 -9.99 -3.75
N GLY A 33 1.00 -8.71 -4.04
CA GLY A 33 0.06 -7.89 -4.80
C GLY A 33 -0.16 -8.42 -6.22
N GLU A 34 0.91 -8.76 -6.93
CA GLU A 34 0.84 -9.37 -8.27
C GLU A 34 0.15 -10.74 -8.24
N SER A 35 0.38 -11.55 -7.20
CA SER A 35 -0.27 -12.85 -7.02
C SER A 35 -1.79 -12.71 -6.78
N LEU A 36 -2.22 -11.69 -6.03
CA LEU A 36 -3.63 -11.40 -5.80
C LEU A 36 -4.31 -10.81 -7.05
N ALA A 37 -3.62 -9.91 -7.75
CA ALA A 37 -4.09 -9.35 -9.02
C ALA A 37 -4.27 -10.43 -10.09
N ALA A 38 -3.35 -11.41 -10.16
CA ALA A 38 -3.48 -12.57 -11.06
C ALA A 38 -4.72 -13.44 -10.76
N ARG A 39 -5.34 -13.29 -9.58
CA ARG A 39 -6.62 -13.93 -9.20
C ARG A 39 -7.83 -13.04 -9.46
N GLY A 40 -7.63 -11.93 -10.16
CA GLY A 40 -8.65 -10.99 -10.60
C GLY A 40 -9.02 -9.92 -9.57
N MET A 41 -8.33 -9.81 -8.43
CA MET A 41 -8.64 -8.79 -7.42
C MET A 41 -8.07 -7.42 -7.81
N SER A 42 -8.75 -6.34 -7.41
CA SER A 42 -8.18 -5.01 -7.42
C SER A 42 -7.17 -4.87 -6.27
N VAL A 43 -5.92 -4.47 -6.53
CA VAL A 43 -4.88 -4.43 -5.50
C VAL A 43 -4.10 -3.14 -5.55
N ARG A 44 -3.87 -2.50 -4.40
CA ARG A 44 -3.05 -1.29 -4.29
C ARG A 44 -1.98 -1.44 -3.22
N GLY A 45 -0.74 -1.08 -3.54
CA GLY A 45 0.35 -0.93 -2.58
C GLY A 45 0.83 0.51 -2.57
N ILE A 46 0.82 1.13 -1.40
CA ILE A 46 1.16 2.56 -1.22
C ILE A 46 2.54 2.72 -0.59
N ALA A 47 3.20 3.83 -0.88
CA ALA A 47 4.36 4.27 -0.12
C ALA A 47 3.88 5.11 1.06
N LEU A 48 4.21 4.70 2.28
CA LEU A 48 3.89 5.51 3.45
C LEU A 48 4.68 6.84 3.39
N PRO A 49 4.12 7.97 3.84
CA PRO A 49 4.82 9.25 3.87
C PRO A 49 6.24 9.13 4.46
N GLY A 50 7.23 9.68 3.75
CA GLY A 50 8.66 9.65 4.12
C GLY A 50 9.40 8.36 3.79
N HIS A 51 8.70 7.30 3.36
CA HIS A 51 9.31 6.07 2.86
C HIS A 51 9.49 6.13 1.35
N ALA A 52 10.34 5.24 0.80
CA ALA A 52 10.64 5.18 -0.64
C ALA A 52 11.22 6.49 -1.24
N THR A 53 11.65 7.44 -0.40
CA THR A 53 12.30 8.69 -0.80
C THR A 53 13.73 8.76 -0.26
N ARG A 54 14.00 9.57 0.76
CA ARG A 54 15.28 9.69 1.47
C ARG A 54 15.05 9.45 2.96
N VAL A 55 16.06 8.95 3.67
CA VAL A 55 15.97 8.69 5.11
C VAL A 55 15.62 9.95 5.91
N GLU A 56 16.09 11.13 5.47
CA GLU A 56 15.79 12.39 6.15
C GLU A 56 14.30 12.78 6.05
N ASP A 57 13.59 12.30 5.02
CA ASP A 57 12.15 12.58 4.86
C ASP A 57 11.30 11.76 5.85
N LEU A 58 11.86 10.72 6.47
CA LEU A 58 11.19 9.88 7.45
C LEU A 58 11.17 10.52 8.85
N GLU A 59 12.20 11.31 9.20
CA GLU A 59 12.37 11.90 10.53
C GLU A 59 11.18 12.75 11.02
N PRO A 60 10.57 13.63 10.20
CA PRO A 60 9.47 14.48 10.68
C PRO A 60 8.10 13.79 10.67
N LEU A 61 8.00 12.53 10.22
CA LEU A 61 6.73 11.83 10.00
C LEU A 61 6.57 10.66 10.96
N GLY A 62 5.33 10.35 11.32
CA GLY A 62 5.04 9.25 12.24
C GLY A 62 3.66 8.65 12.05
N MET A 63 3.16 8.10 13.15
CA MET A 63 1.93 7.30 13.16
C MET A 63 0.75 8.02 12.51
N THR A 64 0.52 9.30 12.83
CA THR A 64 -0.61 10.06 12.31
C THR A 64 -0.56 10.16 10.78
N GLU A 65 0.56 10.59 10.22
CA GLU A 65 0.69 10.77 8.77
C GLU A 65 0.59 9.43 8.04
N TRP A 66 1.14 8.36 8.61
CA TRP A 66 1.03 7.01 8.04
C TRP A 66 -0.40 6.48 8.10
N THR A 67 -1.11 6.64 9.22
CA THR A 67 -2.50 6.18 9.34
C THR A 67 -3.44 6.99 8.44
N ASP A 68 -3.21 8.30 8.29
CA ASP A 68 -4.00 9.15 7.39
C ASP A 68 -3.81 8.74 5.93
N ALA A 69 -2.58 8.43 5.52
CA ALA A 69 -2.30 7.91 4.18
C ALA A 69 -2.98 6.56 3.93
N VAL A 70 -2.95 5.65 4.91
CA VAL A 70 -3.64 4.36 4.83
C VAL A 70 -5.15 4.54 4.75
N ALA A 71 -5.74 5.42 5.56
CA ALA A 71 -7.17 5.71 5.55
C ALA A 71 -7.61 6.29 4.19
N ALA A 72 -6.88 7.27 3.66
CA ALA A 72 -7.15 7.84 2.34
C ALA A 72 -7.08 6.79 1.21
N ALA A 73 -6.08 5.90 1.26
CA ALA A 73 -5.95 4.82 0.29
C ALA A 73 -7.09 3.79 0.40
N PHE A 74 -7.49 3.46 1.63
CA PHE A 74 -8.62 2.59 1.91
C PHE A 74 -9.93 3.19 1.38
N ASP A 75 -10.23 4.45 1.67
CA ASP A 75 -11.43 5.16 1.21
C ASP A 75 -11.50 5.20 -0.32
N ALA A 76 -10.37 5.46 -0.98
CA ALA A 76 -10.28 5.44 -2.43
C ALA A 76 -10.59 4.05 -3.02
N MET A 77 -10.18 2.97 -2.36
CA MET A 77 -10.54 1.60 -2.76
C MET A 77 -12.00 1.28 -2.45
N ALA A 78 -12.49 1.66 -1.27
CA ALA A 78 -13.86 1.42 -0.83
C ALA A 78 -14.90 2.13 -1.72
N ALA A 79 -14.52 3.26 -2.33
CA ALA A 79 -15.35 3.95 -3.32
C ALA A 79 -15.58 3.14 -4.63
N ARG A 80 -14.70 2.18 -4.94
CA ARG A 80 -14.74 1.40 -6.20
C ARG A 80 -14.85 -0.12 -6.03
N CYS A 81 -14.66 -0.64 -4.83
CA CYS A 81 -14.71 -2.07 -4.50
C CYS A 81 -15.88 -2.36 -3.56
N ARG A 82 -16.57 -3.49 -3.75
CA ARG A 82 -17.64 -3.95 -2.86
C ARG A 82 -17.11 -4.34 -1.47
N SER A 83 -15.90 -4.86 -1.41
CA SER A 83 -15.22 -5.20 -0.15
C SER A 83 -13.73 -4.93 -0.27
N VAL A 84 -13.10 -4.47 0.81
CA VAL A 84 -11.66 -4.20 0.87
C VAL A 84 -11.05 -4.96 2.05
N ALA A 85 -10.04 -5.79 1.76
CA ALA A 85 -9.16 -6.35 2.77
C ALA A 85 -7.89 -5.50 2.90
N VAL A 86 -7.32 -5.42 4.10
CA VAL A 86 -6.03 -4.76 4.34
C VAL A 86 -5.03 -5.83 4.76
N VAL A 87 -3.83 -5.80 4.18
CA VAL A 87 -2.73 -6.72 4.50
C VAL A 87 -1.48 -5.90 4.76
N GLY A 88 -0.87 -6.12 5.92
CA GLY A 88 0.28 -5.38 6.40
C GLY A 88 1.48 -6.28 6.72
N GLN A 89 2.69 -5.75 6.55
CA GLN A 89 3.93 -6.37 7.01
C GLN A 89 4.48 -5.60 8.22
N SER A 90 4.68 -6.29 9.34
CA SER A 90 5.24 -5.74 10.58
C SER A 90 4.49 -4.51 11.14
N MET A 91 4.93 -3.30 10.81
CA MET A 91 4.26 -2.05 11.20
C MET A 91 2.99 -1.80 10.39
N GLY A 92 3.00 -2.24 9.12
CA GLY A 92 1.91 -2.05 8.18
C GLY A 92 0.65 -2.84 8.54
#